data_AF-A0A7U3LGB0-F1
#
_entry.id   AF-A0A7U3LGB0-F1
#
_cell.length_a   1.000
_cell.length_b   1.000
_cell.length_c   1.000
_cell.angle_alpha   90.00
_cell.angle_beta   90.00
_cell.angle_gamma   90.00
#
_symmetry.space_group_name_H-M   'P 1'
#
loop_
_entity.id
_entity.type
_entity.pdbx_description
1 polymer ?
#
loop_
_entity_poly.entity_id
_entity_poly.type
_entity_poly.pdbx_seq_one_letter_code
_entity_poly.pdbx_strand_id
1 'polypeptide(L)' 'MSTTYTVVWEIDLDADDPVSAARKALVIHRDPKSWASVFTVHGPQARSVTVDLDPEGTDPSGNGAPAVTPDACPALPIKS' A
#
# COMPACT_ATOMS: atom_id res chain seq x y z
N MET A 1 -3.24 25.68 -1.36
CA MET A 1 -2.05 25.02 -1.95
C MET A 1 -2.23 23.53 -1.76
N SER A 2 -2.12 22.72 -2.80
CA SER A 2 -2.28 21.26 -2.72
C SER A 2 -0.90 20.60 -2.70
N THR A 3 -0.75 19.55 -1.89
CA THR A 3 0.50 18.77 -1.83
C THR A 3 0.40 17.56 -2.76
N THR A 4 1.47 17.27 -3.50
CA THR A 4 1.55 16.10 -4.37
C THR A 4 2.03 14.89 -3.57
N TYR A 5 1.35 13.76 -3.76
CA TYR A 5 1.69 12.47 -3.16
C TYR A 5 1.78 11.40 -4.25
N THR A 6 2.69 10.44 -4.07
CA THR A 6 2.69 9.19 -4.83
C THR A 6 2.12 8.10 -3.93
N VAL A 7 1.07 7.44 -4.38
CA VAL A 7 0.42 6.34 -3.64
C VAL A 7 0.74 5.03 -4.35
N VAL A 8 1.27 4.08 -3.60
CA VAL A 8 1.65 2.75 -4.08
C VAL A 8 0.78 1.73 -3.35
N TRP A 9 0.24 0.80 -4.13
CA TRP A 9 -0.42 -0.42 -3.63
C TRP A 9 0.38 -1.61 -4.13
N GLU A 10 0.71 -2.53 -3.23
CA GLU A 10 1.50 -3.72 -3.51
C GLU A 10 0.69 -4.97 -3.15
N ILE A 11 0.88 -6.03 -3.91
CA ILE A 11 0.25 -7.33 -3.68
C ILE A 11 1.22 -8.43 -4.07
N ASP A 12 1.35 -9.43 -3.20
CA ASP A 12 2.03 -10.67 -3.51
C ASP A 12 1.04 -11.66 -4.11
N LEU A 13 1.41 -12.25 -5.25
CA LEU A 13 0.61 -13.28 -5.89
C LEU A 13 1.49 -14.23 -6.70
N ASP A 14 1.02 -15.47 -6.82
CA ASP A 14 1.68 -16.48 -7.64
C ASP A 14 1.30 -16.33 -9.12
N ALA A 15 2.30 -16.44 -10.00
CA ALA A 15 2.14 -16.31 -11.45
C ALA A 15 3.26 -17.04 -12.20
N ASP A 16 2.95 -17.53 -13.40
CA ASP A 16 3.90 -18.30 -14.22
C ASP A 16 4.91 -17.38 -14.94
N ASP A 17 4.52 -16.12 -15.19
CA ASP A 17 5.35 -15.09 -15.83
C ASP A 17 4.91 -13.66 -15.44
N PRO A 18 5.77 -12.63 -15.66
CA PRO A 18 5.46 -11.25 -15.26
C PRO A 18 4.20 -10.64 -15.90
N VAL A 19 3.87 -11.01 -17.13
CA VAL A 19 2.66 -10.51 -17.82
C VAL A 19 1.41 -11.14 -17.20
N SER A 20 1.45 -12.43 -16.89
CA SER A 20 0.37 -13.11 -16.16
C SER A 20 0.17 -12.53 -14.76
N ALA A 21 1.25 -12.17 -14.06
CA ALA A 21 1.19 -11.48 -12.76
C ALA A 21 0.48 -10.13 -12.88
N ALA A 22 0.89 -9.29 -13.85
CA ALA A 22 0.26 -8.00 -14.09
C ALA A 22 -1.23 -8.12 -14.47
N ARG A 23 -1.60 -9.14 -15.25
CA ARG A 23 -3.01 -9.42 -15.58
C ARG A 23 -3.82 -9.80 -14.34
N LYS A 24 -3.28 -10.67 -13.46
CA LYS A 24 -3.92 -11.05 -12.20
C LYS A 24 -4.10 -9.83 -11.28
N ALA A 25 -3.05 -9.03 -11.11
CA ALA A 25 -3.11 -7.80 -10.34
C ALA A 25 -4.18 -6.83 -10.89
N LEU A 26 -4.25 -6.65 -12.22
CA LEU A 26 -5.25 -5.77 -12.85
C LEU A 26 -6.69 -6.24 -12.61
N VAL A 27 -6.93 -7.57 -12.62
CA VAL A 27 -8.26 -8.13 -12.33
C VAL A 27 -8.65 -7.81 -10.89
N ILE A 28 -7.76 -8.04 -9.92
CA ILE A 28 -7.99 -7.73 -8.51
C ILE A 28 -8.24 -6.23 -8.33
N HIS A 29 -7.45 -5.38 -8.99
CA HIS A 29 -7.56 -3.94 -8.88
C HIS A 29 -8.87 -3.39 -9.47
N ARG A 30 -9.47 -4.08 -10.45
CA ARG A 30 -10.71 -3.65 -11.11
C ARG A 30 -11.97 -4.33 -10.59
N ASP A 31 -11.84 -5.37 -9.76
CA ASP A 31 -12.98 -6.05 -9.18
C ASP A 31 -13.68 -5.10 -8.18
N PRO A 32 -14.96 -4.73 -8.40
CA PRO A 32 -15.69 -3.87 -7.47
C PRO A 32 -15.92 -4.51 -6.09
N LYS A 33 -15.64 -5.81 -5.93
CA LYS A 33 -15.64 -6.51 -4.64
C LYS A 33 -14.26 -6.58 -3.99
N SER A 34 -13.21 -6.20 -4.70
CA SER A 34 -11.87 -6.09 -4.13
C SER A 34 -11.73 -4.79 -3.37
N TRP A 35 -11.03 -4.85 -2.24
CA TRP A 35 -10.84 -3.73 -1.34
C TRP A 35 -9.40 -3.79 -0.81
N ALA A 36 -8.56 -2.90 -1.35
CA ALA A 36 -7.23 -2.64 -0.82
C ALA A 36 -7.39 -1.69 0.37
N SER A 37 -6.97 -2.09 1.56
CA SER A 37 -7.00 -1.25 2.76
C SER A 37 -5.63 -0.65 3.09
N VAL A 38 -4.53 -1.30 2.70
CA VAL A 38 -3.17 -0.90 3.05
C VAL A 38 -2.45 -0.27 1.86
N PHE A 39 -1.85 0.90 2.07
CA PHE A 39 -1.16 1.68 1.04
C PHE A 39 0.15 2.25 1.57
N THR A 40 1.16 2.32 0.71
CA THR A 40 2.38 3.09 0.98
C THR A 40 2.24 4.46 0.32
N VAL A 41 2.36 5.53 1.10
CA VAL A 41 2.22 6.92 0.65
C VAL A 41 3.57 7.62 0.76
N HIS A 42 4.09 8.09 -0.37
CA HIS A 42 5.29 8.91 -0.43
C HIS A 42 4.90 10.40 -0.43
N GLY A 43 5.29 11.09 0.64
CA GLY A 43 5.12 12.52 0.81
C GLY A 43 6.35 13.34 0.47
N PRO A 44 6.28 14.67 0.65
CA PRO A 44 7.41 15.57 0.45
C PRO A 44 8.62 15.15 1.30
N GLN A 45 9.83 15.41 0.80
CA GLN A 45 11.10 15.12 1.49
C GLN A 45 11.39 13.61 1.68
N ALA A 46 10.94 12.77 0.74
CA ALA A 46 11.19 11.33 0.74
C ALA A 46 10.70 10.59 2.01
N ARG A 47 9.69 11.14 2.69
CA ARG A 47 9.01 10.44 3.79
C ARG A 47 7.97 9.50 3.22
N SER A 48 8.11 8.20 3.48
CA SER A 48 7.07 7.21 3.28
C SER A 48 6.33 6.94 4.59
N VAL A 49 5.04 6.68 4.48
CA VAL A 49 4.21 6.13 5.57
C VAL A 49 3.34 5.03 4.99
N THR A 50 3.10 3.99 5.77
CA THR A 50 2.07 3.01 5.48
C THR A 50 0.77 3.46 6.13
N VAL A 51 -0.29 3.49 5.35
CA VAL A 51 -1.65 3.85 5.77
C VAL A 51 -2.53 2.63 5.58
N ASP A 52 -3.06 2.12 6.68
CA ASP A 52 -4.11 1.12 6.70
C ASP A 52 -5.46 1.81 6.97
N LEU A 53 -6.37 1.74 6.00
CA LEU A 53 -7.70 2.34 6.06
C LEU A 53 -8.75 1.43 6.71
N ASP A 54 -8.43 0.15 6.95
CA ASP A 54 -9.32 -0.76 7.68
C ASP A 54 -8.52 -1.69 8.63
N PRO A 55 -7.86 -1.12 9.66
CA PRO A 55 -7.00 -1.88 10.55
C PRO A 55 -7.75 -2.93 11.38
N GLU A 56 -9.07 -2.77 11.56
CA GLU A 56 -9.92 -3.70 12.30
C GLU A 56 -10.63 -4.71 11.39
N GLY A 57 -10.54 -4.54 10.06
CA GLY A 57 -11.22 -5.42 9.08
C GLY A 57 -12.75 -5.32 9.11
N THR A 58 -13.28 -4.17 9.51
CA THR A 58 -14.73 -3.97 9.75
C THR A 58 -15.38 -2.92 8.85
N ASP A 59 -14.60 -2.05 8.21
CA ASP A 59 -15.09 -1.01 7.31
C ASP A 59 -14.32 -1.00 5.99
N PRO A 60 -14.76 -1.80 5.00
CA PRO A 60 -14.10 -1.88 3.70
C PRO A 60 -14.25 -0.60 2.87
N SER A 61 -15.02 0.40 3.34
CA SER A 61 -15.13 1.69 2.66
C SER A 61 -13.91 2.61 2.88
N GLY A 62 -13.08 2.31 3.89
CA GLY A 62 -11.91 3.11 4.25
C GLY A 62 -12.25 4.50 4.81
N ASN A 63 -13.50 4.73 5.21
CA ASN A 63 -13.94 5.99 5.81
C ASN A 63 -13.76 6.03 7.34
N GLY A 64 -13.42 4.88 7.95
CA GLY A 64 -13.07 4.75 9.35
C GLY A 64 -11.76 5.46 9.73
N ALA A 65 -11.35 5.29 10.99
CA ALA A 65 -10.10 5.85 11.49
C ALA A 65 -8.91 5.03 10.92
N PRO A 66 -7.97 5.65 10.18
CA PRO A 66 -6.85 4.92 9.62
C PRO A 66 -5.77 4.66 10.67
N ALA A 67 -5.04 3.56 10.54
CA ALA A 67 -3.77 3.35 11.21
C ALA A 67 -2.61 3.83 10.31
N VAL A 68 -1.80 4.76 10.81
CA VAL A 68 -0.66 5.31 10.07
C VAL A 68 0.63 4.88 10.76
N THR A 69 1.47 4.16 10.04
CA THR A 69 2.78 3.73 10.52
C THR A 69 3.86 4.44 9.69
N PRO A 70 4.76 5.21 10.33
CA PRO A 70 5.93 5.73 9.64
C PRO A 70 6.75 4.56 9.11
N ASP A 71 7.20 4.66 7.87
CA ASP A 71 8.09 3.65 7.31
C ASP A 71 9.35 3.62 8.19
N ALA A 72 9.64 2.47 8.79
CA ALA A 72 10.79 2.34 9.66
C ALA A 72 12.02 2.53 8.78
N CYS A 73 12.69 3.68 8.92
CA CYS A 73 14.02 3.87 8.36
C CYS A 73 14.83 2.61 8.71
N PRO A 74 15.23 1.76 7.74
CA PRO A 74 15.92 0.53 8.09
C PRO A 74 17.22 0.98 8.74
N ALA A 75 17.35 0.75 10.04
CA ALA A 75 18.62 0.85 10.71
C ALA A 75 19.52 -0.16 9.97
N LEU A 76 20.37 0.33 9.07
CA LEU A 76 21.40 -0.49 8.45
C LEU A 76 22.17 -1.14 9.60
N PRO A 77 22.29 -2.48 9.67
CA PRO A 77 23.14 -3.08 10.67
C PRO A 77 24.57 -2.57 10.41
N ILE A 78 25.10 -1.82 11.36
CA ILE A 78 26.51 -1.45 11.40
C ILE A 78 27.27 -2.76 11.55
N LYS A 79 27.76 -3.31 10.44
CA LYS A 79 28.71 -4.44 10.48
C LYS A 79 29.98 -3.91 11.15
N SER A 80 30.23 -4.39 12.38
CA SER A 80 31.52 -4.27 13.07
C SER A 80 32.57 -5.17 12.43
#